data_AF-A0A7H0Y8V8-F1
#
_entry.id   AF-A0A7H0Y8V8-F1
#
_cell.length_a   1.000
_cell.length_b   1.000
_cell.length_c   1.000
_cell.angle_alpha   90.00
_cell.angle_beta   90.00
_cell.angle_gamma   90.00
#
_symmetry.space_group_name_H-M   'P 1'
#
loop_
_entity.id
_entity.type
_entity.pdbx_description
1 polymer ?
#
loop_
_entity_poly.entity_id
_entity_poly.type
_entity_poly.pdbx_seq_one_letter_code
_entity_poly.pdbx_strand_id
1 'polypeptide(L)'
;MKFKKIISCLLMVAMIGTTSSAFADSSTNVQNNRNWTNVEDITVKGEKVATRETTYIYERKVNKDDVTVEVSTKDHYDFLESAPSDLKNELQDKTETVTFKRNNKNEYFIDGEKLDKETLSQPLVVPAPESLSTSTPNSFAIAASSDTGGVPQISHYYGNYTTYSFDTYSKLTATFGPGGNHASATGNINNTYVNRAMNTIDRFSDHYASFRDNLSLFSASLGGVVLTWETLIGGIVSGVGAVSAAILARGYYNDCNSDLNDIYNYVTRI
;
A
#
# COMPACT_ATOMS: atom_id res chain seq x y z
N MET A 1 22.19 -15.85 -20.93
CA MET A 1 20.89 -15.22 -20.64
C MET A 1 20.37 -15.80 -19.34
N LYS A 2 20.27 -14.99 -18.27
CA LYS A 2 19.67 -15.41 -17.00
C LYS A 2 18.65 -14.36 -16.59
N PHE A 3 17.46 -14.86 -16.27
CA PHE A 3 16.21 -14.14 -16.12
C PHE A 3 16.27 -13.13 -14.97
N LYS A 4 15.65 -11.96 -15.22
CA LYS A 4 15.44 -10.87 -14.27
C LYS A 4 14.61 -11.40 -13.09
N LYS A 5 15.05 -11.15 -11.86
CA LYS A 5 14.27 -11.41 -10.65
C LYS A 5 13.31 -10.23 -10.50
N ILE A 6 12.10 -10.37 -11.02
CA ILE A 6 11.04 -9.38 -10.86
C ILE A 6 9.95 -10.11 -10.09
N ILE A 7 9.68 -9.64 -8.88
CA ILE A 7 8.37 -9.87 -8.26
C ILE A 7 7.43 -8.95 -9.05
N SER A 8 6.42 -9.52 -9.70
CA SER A 8 5.43 -8.77 -10.49
C SER A 8 4.07 -9.34 -10.17
N CYS A 9 3.19 -8.51 -9.63
CA CYS A 9 1.81 -8.85 -9.31
C CYS A 9 0.89 -8.44 -10.47
N LEU A 10 0.22 -9.41 -11.08
CA LEU A 10 -0.82 -9.17 -12.09
C LEU A 10 -2.18 -9.06 -11.36
N LEU A 11 -2.69 -7.84 -11.22
CA LEU A 11 -3.95 -7.56 -10.55
C LEU A 11 -5.15 -7.97 -11.42
N MET A 12 -6.00 -8.87 -10.89
CA MET A 12 -7.31 -9.16 -11.47
C MET A 12 -8.40 -8.84 -10.44
N VAL A 13 -9.06 -7.70 -10.59
CA VAL A 13 -10.15 -7.27 -9.70
C VAL A 13 -11.45 -7.94 -10.16
N ALA A 14 -11.86 -9.02 -9.48
CA ALA A 14 -13.18 -9.61 -9.68
C ALA A 14 -14.21 -8.96 -8.73
N MET A 15 -14.99 -8.00 -9.21
CA MET A 15 -16.12 -7.46 -8.45
C MET A 15 -17.30 -8.45 -8.48
N ILE A 16 -17.42 -9.32 -7.47
CA ILE A 16 -18.65 -10.08 -7.21
C ILE A 16 -19.46 -9.28 -6.19
N GLY A 17 -20.21 -8.28 -6.67
CA GLY A 17 -21.03 -7.42 -5.82
C GLY A 17 -22.49 -7.86 -5.74
N THR A 18 -22.98 -8.22 -4.56
CA THR A 18 -24.40 -8.07 -4.22
C THR A 18 -24.62 -6.64 -3.75
N THR A 19 -25.13 -5.77 -4.64
CA THR A 19 -25.50 -4.41 -4.26
C THR A 19 -26.93 -4.41 -3.75
N SER A 20 -27.14 -4.17 -2.46
CA SER A 20 -28.43 -3.70 -1.96
C SER A 20 -28.37 -2.18 -1.84
N SER A 21 -28.77 -1.48 -2.90
CA SER A 21 -28.98 -0.04 -2.86
C SER A 21 -30.37 0.26 -2.29
N ALA A 22 -30.44 0.92 -1.14
CA ALA A 22 -31.60 1.72 -0.75
C ALA A 22 -31.12 3.17 -0.64
N PHE A 23 -31.44 3.98 -1.64
CA PHE A 23 -31.33 5.44 -1.54
C PHE A 23 -32.70 6.01 -1.13
N ALA A 24 -32.64 6.98 -0.23
CA ALA A 24 -33.70 7.85 0.28
C ALA A 24 -34.76 7.21 1.20
N ASP A 25 -34.50 7.25 2.51
CA ASP A 25 -35.50 7.76 3.46
C ASP A 25 -34.79 8.46 4.64
N SER A 26 -35.33 9.60 5.07
CA SER A 26 -34.70 10.60 5.95
C SER A 26 -34.84 10.31 7.44
N SER A 27 -35.15 9.07 7.83
CA SER A 27 -35.41 8.72 9.24
C SER A 27 -34.96 7.32 9.67
N THR A 28 -34.26 6.57 8.83
CA THR A 28 -33.90 5.18 9.10
C THR A 28 -32.40 4.98 9.22
N ASN A 29 -31.99 4.09 10.14
CA ASN A 29 -30.63 3.56 10.16
C ASN A 29 -30.37 2.88 8.81
N VAL A 30 -29.62 3.54 7.92
CA VAL A 30 -29.25 2.97 6.63
C VAL A 30 -28.02 2.11 6.84
N GLN A 31 -28.16 0.81 6.53
CA GLN A 31 -27.05 -0.13 6.45
C GLN A 31 -26.74 -0.40 4.98
N ASN A 32 -25.50 -0.13 4.56
CA ASN A 32 -25.02 -0.45 3.22
C ASN A 32 -23.80 -1.35 3.35
N ASN A 33 -23.92 -2.56 2.81
CA ASN A 33 -22.85 -3.54 2.85
C ASN A 33 -22.31 -3.77 1.44
N ARG A 34 -20.98 -3.85 1.29
CA ARG A 34 -20.32 -4.19 0.04
C ARG A 34 -19.20 -5.16 0.32
N ASN A 35 -19.11 -6.21 -0.49
CA ASN A 35 -18.01 -7.15 -0.43
C ASN A 35 -17.32 -7.19 -1.79
N TRP A 36 -16.00 -7.29 -1.80
CA TRP A 36 -15.22 -7.55 -3.01
C TRP A 36 -13.94 -8.30 -2.65
N THR A 37 -13.36 -8.95 -3.65
CA THR A 37 -12.11 -9.70 -3.48
C THR A 37 -11.06 -9.10 -4.41
N ASN A 38 -9.88 -8.87 -3.87
CA ASN A 38 -8.68 -8.58 -4.64
C ASN A 38 -7.83 -9.86 -4.69
N VAL A 39 -7.25 -10.15 -5.84
CA VAL A 39 -6.39 -11.31 -6.05
C VAL A 39 -5.05 -10.83 -6.55
N GLU A 40 -3.99 -11.27 -5.86
CA GLU A 40 -2.62 -10.90 -6.12
C GLU A 40 -1.74 -12.15 -6.23
N ASP A 41 -0.91 -12.21 -7.27
CA ASP A 41 0.07 -13.28 -7.44
C ASP A 41 1.35 -12.95 -6.66
N ILE A 42 1.70 -13.78 -5.68
CA ILE A 42 2.99 -13.68 -5.01
C ILE A 42 4.01 -14.42 -5.83
N THR A 43 4.98 -13.68 -6.35
CA THR A 43 6.06 -14.21 -7.17
C THR A 43 7.38 -14.15 -6.41
N VAL A 44 8.21 -15.17 -6.57
CA VAL A 44 9.58 -15.20 -6.07
C VAL A 44 10.48 -15.59 -7.24
N LYS A 45 11.43 -14.72 -7.58
CA LYS A 45 12.30 -14.89 -8.76
C LYS A 45 11.52 -14.97 -10.08
N GLY A 46 10.39 -14.27 -10.19
CA GLY A 46 9.56 -14.25 -11.39
C GLY A 46 8.70 -15.50 -11.60
N GLU A 47 8.76 -16.46 -10.67
CA GLU A 47 7.85 -17.60 -10.65
C GLU A 47 6.77 -17.34 -9.61
N LYS A 48 5.51 -17.56 -9.97
CA LYS A 48 4.41 -17.57 -9.01
C LYS A 48 4.70 -18.66 -7.98
N VAL A 49 4.59 -18.30 -6.71
CA VAL A 49 4.75 -19.21 -5.58
C VAL A 49 3.52 -19.23 -4.67
N ALA A 50 2.68 -18.19 -4.70
CA ALA A 50 1.39 -18.22 -4.04
C ALA A 50 0.39 -17.28 -4.73
N THR A 51 -0.87 -17.41 -4.37
CA THR A 51 -1.91 -16.42 -4.64
C THR A 51 -2.37 -15.85 -3.30
N ARG A 52 -2.40 -14.53 -3.16
CA ARG A 52 -3.07 -13.85 -2.04
C ARG A 52 -4.46 -13.44 -2.50
N GLU A 53 -5.47 -13.94 -1.82
CA GLU A 53 -6.84 -13.46 -1.95
C GLU A 53 -7.18 -12.59 -0.75
N THR A 54 -7.44 -11.31 -1.01
CA THR A 54 -7.86 -10.36 0.01
C THR A 54 -9.33 -10.04 -0.17
N THR A 55 -10.17 -10.56 0.72
CA THR A 55 -11.60 -10.23 0.76
C THR A 55 -11.84 -9.03 1.66
N TYR A 56 -12.47 -8.01 1.11
CA TYR A 56 -12.90 -6.81 1.84
C TYR A 56 -14.39 -6.89 2.11
N ILE A 57 -14.76 -6.67 3.37
CA ILE A 57 -16.14 -6.58 3.84
C ILE A 57 -16.33 -5.18 4.38
N TYR A 58 -17.13 -4.39 3.68
CA TYR A 58 -17.46 -3.02 4.04
C TYR A 58 -18.87 -2.97 4.61
N GLU A 59 -18.99 -2.50 5.85
CA GLU A 59 -20.28 -2.31 6.53
C GLU A 59 -20.42 -0.84 6.96
N ARG A 60 -21.35 -0.12 6.33
CA ARG A 60 -21.66 1.26 6.68
C ARG A 60 -22.95 1.33 7.49
N LYS A 61 -22.89 1.99 8.64
CA LYS A 61 -24.02 2.27 9.53
C LYS A 61 -24.17 3.80 9.66
N VAL A 62 -25.34 4.31 9.30
CA VAL A 62 -25.70 5.73 9.50
C VAL A 62 -26.71 5.84 10.61
N ASN A 63 -26.43 6.67 11.61
CA ASN A 63 -27.36 7.03 12.66
C ASN A 63 -27.43 8.55 12.76
N LYS A 64 -28.47 9.15 12.17
CA LYS A 64 -28.57 10.60 11.97
C LYS A 64 -27.34 11.13 11.20
N ASP A 65 -26.61 12.07 11.78
CA ASP A 65 -25.40 12.66 11.19
C ASP A 65 -24.12 11.88 11.52
N ASP A 66 -24.19 10.93 12.46
CA ASP A 66 -23.07 10.05 12.79
C ASP A 66 -23.02 8.90 11.77
N VAL A 67 -21.83 8.69 11.20
CA VAL A 67 -21.58 7.60 10.26
C VAL A 67 -20.41 6.79 10.78
N THR A 68 -20.62 5.47 10.89
CA THR A 68 -19.59 4.49 11.22
C THR A 68 -19.46 3.52 10.05
N VAL A 69 -18.22 3.24 9.66
CA VAL A 69 -17.88 2.25 8.63
C VAL A 69 -16.90 1.27 9.25
N GLU A 70 -17.24 -0.01 9.23
CA GLU A 70 -16.34 -1.10 9.56
C GLU A 70 -15.84 -1.71 8.26
N VAL A 71 -14.53 -1.83 8.10
CA VAL A 71 -13.89 -2.51 6.97
C VAL A 71 -13.10 -3.69 7.53
N SER A 72 -13.57 -4.90 7.25
CA SER A 72 -12.82 -6.12 7.55
C SER A 72 -12.08 -6.59 6.31
N THR A 73 -10.79 -6.82 6.45
CA THR A 73 -9.90 -7.36 5.43
C THR A 73 -9.53 -8.77 5.84
N LYS A 74 -9.74 -9.73 4.94
CA LYS A 74 -9.41 -11.14 5.15
C LYS A 74 -8.43 -11.59 4.08
N ASP A 75 -7.21 -11.85 4.49
CA ASP A 75 -6.18 -12.43 3.63
C ASP A 75 -6.22 -13.95 3.72
N HIS A 76 -6.19 -14.57 2.55
CA HIS A 76 -5.96 -16.00 2.38
C HIS A 76 -4.79 -16.22 1.43
N TYR A 77 -3.85 -17.08 1.80
CA TYR A 77 -2.69 -17.42 0.98
C TYR A 77 -2.79 -18.86 0.46
N ASP A 78 -2.94 -19.00 -0.86
CA ASP A 78 -2.87 -20.28 -1.56
C ASP A 78 -1.44 -20.51 -2.09
N PHE A 79 -0.65 -21.28 -1.35
CA PHE A 79 0.75 -21.57 -1.69
C PHE A 79 0.90 -22.74 -2.66
N LEU A 80 1.70 -22.55 -3.70
CA LEU A 80 2.16 -23.63 -4.55
C LEU A 80 3.21 -24.50 -3.82
N GLU A 81 3.39 -25.74 -4.29
CA GLU A 81 4.42 -26.64 -3.75
C GLU A 81 5.84 -26.06 -3.83
N SER A 82 6.09 -25.20 -4.83
CA SER A 82 7.36 -24.50 -5.05
C SER A 82 7.66 -23.39 -4.03
N ALA A 83 6.69 -23.01 -3.18
CA ALA A 83 6.87 -21.91 -2.23
C ALA A 83 7.92 -22.24 -1.15
N PRO A 84 8.93 -21.36 -0.93
CA PRO A 84 9.92 -21.54 0.12
C PRO A 84 9.29 -21.63 1.51
N SER A 85 9.82 -22.51 2.37
CA SER A 85 9.30 -22.73 3.72
C SER A 85 9.30 -21.47 4.59
N ASP A 86 10.33 -20.63 4.46
CA ASP A 86 10.42 -19.37 5.20
C ASP A 86 9.28 -18.41 4.83
N LEU A 87 8.85 -18.40 3.56
CA LEU A 87 7.74 -17.56 3.08
C LEU A 87 6.41 -18.01 3.67
N LYS A 88 6.18 -19.32 3.80
CA LYS A 88 4.97 -19.89 4.42
C LYS A 88 4.86 -19.55 5.91
N ASN A 89 6.00 -19.37 6.58
CA ASN A 89 6.02 -18.98 7.98
C ASN A 89 5.74 -17.47 8.15
N GLU A 90 6.21 -16.65 7.21
CA GLU A 90 6.04 -15.19 7.20
C GLU A 90 4.61 -14.77 6.79
N LEU A 91 4.05 -15.42 5.77
CA LEU A 91 2.76 -15.08 5.20
C LEU A 91 1.69 -16.05 5.71
N GLN A 92 0.80 -15.53 6.55
CA GLN A 92 -0.27 -16.31 7.16
C GLN A 92 -1.61 -15.61 6.96
N ASP A 93 -2.66 -16.42 6.86
CA ASP A 93 -4.03 -15.94 6.82
C ASP A 93 -4.30 -15.01 8.00
N LYS A 94 -4.85 -13.83 7.70
CA LYS A 94 -5.07 -12.78 8.69
C LYS A 94 -6.42 -12.14 8.45
N THR A 95 -7.07 -11.78 9.54
CA THR A 95 -8.23 -10.90 9.49
C THR A 95 -7.93 -9.65 10.30
N GLU A 96 -8.14 -8.50 9.69
CA GLU A 96 -8.05 -7.20 10.35
C GLU A 96 -9.37 -6.46 10.16
N THR A 97 -9.76 -5.68 11.16
CA THR A 97 -10.92 -4.79 11.05
C THR A 97 -10.47 -3.40 11.45
N VAL A 98 -10.79 -2.43 10.59
CA VAL A 98 -10.58 -1.00 10.84
C VAL A 98 -11.93 -0.31 10.88
N THR A 99 -12.13 0.56 11.86
CA THR A 99 -13.34 1.36 12.01
C THR A 99 -13.08 2.81 11.63
N PHE A 100 -13.81 3.31 10.64
CA PHE A 100 -13.85 4.72 10.29
C PHE A 100 -15.11 5.36 10.83
N LYS A 101 -15.00 6.55 11.40
CA LYS A 101 -16.17 7.30 11.87
C LYS A 101 -16.10 8.75 11.47
N ARG A 102 -17.25 9.32 11.08
CA ARG A 102 -17.49 10.77 11.05
C ARG A 102 -18.63 11.08 12.01
N ASN A 103 -18.40 11.98 12.95
CA ASN A 103 -19.46 12.43 13.84
C ASN A 103 -20.27 13.60 13.25
N ASN A 104 -21.34 13.97 13.93
CA ASN A 104 -22.19 15.11 13.61
C ASN A 104 -21.48 16.49 13.57
N LYS A 105 -20.25 16.60 14.05
CA LYS A 105 -19.41 17.81 13.96
C LYS A 105 -18.41 17.77 12.79
N ASN A 106 -18.54 16.79 11.88
CA ASN A 106 -17.58 16.51 10.81
C ASN A 106 -16.16 16.23 11.32
N GLU A 107 -16.04 15.65 12.51
CA GLU A 107 -14.76 15.16 13.03
C GLU A 107 -14.57 13.71 12.61
N TYR A 108 -13.37 13.37 12.17
CA TYR A 108 -13.01 12.05 11.66
C TYR A 108 -12.23 11.24 12.69
N PHE A 109 -12.51 9.94 12.73
CA PHE A 109 -11.86 9.00 13.62
C PHE A 109 -11.49 7.71 12.88
N ILE A 110 -10.36 7.12 13.28
CA ILE A 110 -9.93 5.77 12.88
C ILE A 110 -9.71 4.97 14.15
N ASP A 111 -10.35 3.82 14.27
CA ASP A 111 -10.27 2.92 15.45
C ASP A 111 -10.53 3.63 16.78
N GLY A 112 -11.43 4.63 16.75
CA GLY A 112 -11.79 5.44 17.91
C GLY A 112 -10.85 6.62 18.18
N GLU A 113 -9.70 6.70 17.52
CA GLU A 113 -8.77 7.82 17.63
C GLU A 113 -9.17 8.97 16.71
N LYS A 114 -9.28 10.17 17.27
CA LYS A 114 -9.62 11.39 16.51
C LYS A 114 -8.43 11.82 15.68
N LEU A 115 -8.64 12.02 14.38
CA LEU A 115 -7.65 12.62 13.50
C LEU A 115 -7.58 14.13 13.73
N ASP A 116 -6.36 14.65 13.83
CA ASP A 116 -6.14 16.08 13.97
C ASP A 116 -6.31 16.81 12.62
N LYS A 117 -6.59 18.11 12.69
CA LYS A 117 -6.84 18.94 11.50
C LYS A 117 -5.61 19.08 10.59
N GLU A 118 -4.41 19.06 11.16
CA GLU A 118 -3.18 19.19 10.38
C GLU A 118 -3.06 17.97 9.46
N THR A 119 -3.13 16.76 10.02
CA THR A 119 -3.13 15.49 9.27
C THR A 119 -4.23 15.45 8.21
N LEU A 120 -5.46 15.84 8.57
CA LEU A 120 -6.60 15.82 7.65
C LEU A 120 -6.47 16.77 6.46
N SER A 121 -5.81 17.91 6.67
CA SER A 121 -5.65 18.96 5.64
C SER A 121 -4.40 18.79 4.78
N GLN A 122 -3.50 17.86 5.12
CA GLN A 122 -2.31 17.59 4.32
C GLN A 122 -2.73 17.15 2.91
N PRO A 123 -2.21 17.81 1.85
CA PRO A 123 -2.50 17.43 0.49
C PRO A 123 -1.83 16.10 0.17
N LEU A 124 -2.61 15.18 -0.37
CA LEU A 124 -2.20 13.92 -0.95
C LEU A 124 -1.65 14.19 -2.35
N VAL A 125 -0.48 14.82 -2.42
CA VAL A 125 0.22 15.04 -3.68
C VAL A 125 0.92 13.75 -4.07
N VAL A 126 0.42 13.10 -5.11
CA VAL A 126 1.19 12.04 -5.77
C VAL A 126 2.20 12.75 -6.69
N PRO A 127 3.51 12.72 -6.39
CA PRO A 127 4.48 13.35 -7.28
C PRO A 127 4.32 12.79 -8.70
N ALA A 128 4.28 13.69 -9.69
CA ALA A 128 4.23 13.30 -11.08
C ALA A 128 5.48 12.46 -11.41
N PRO A 129 5.37 11.42 -12.27
CA PRO A 129 6.52 10.61 -12.70
C PRO A 129 7.68 11.48 -13.22
N GLU A 130 7.36 12.65 -13.77
CA GLU A 130 8.30 13.57 -14.40
C GLU A 130 8.97 14.56 -13.42
N SER A 131 8.52 14.62 -12.15
CA SER A 131 9.19 15.41 -11.11
C SER A 131 10.36 14.66 -10.43
N LEU A 132 10.67 13.46 -10.92
CA LEU A 132 11.82 12.64 -10.53
C LEU A 132 13.13 13.21 -11.12
N SER A 133 13.42 14.48 -10.84
CA SER A 133 14.69 15.09 -11.20
C SER A 133 15.81 14.41 -10.42
N THR A 134 16.73 13.81 -11.18
CA THR A 134 17.95 13.10 -10.78
C THR A 134 18.98 14.02 -10.13
N SER A 135 18.59 14.76 -9.09
CA SER A 135 19.54 15.41 -8.18
C SER A 135 20.14 14.34 -7.27
N THR A 136 21.02 13.58 -7.91
CA THR A 136 21.89 12.54 -7.40
C THR A 136 22.73 13.06 -6.23
N PRO A 137 22.59 12.50 -5.01
CA PRO A 137 23.65 12.55 -4.04
C PRO A 137 24.62 11.39 -4.34
N ASN A 138 25.81 11.76 -4.82
CA ASN A 138 27.08 11.00 -4.74
C ASN A 138 27.19 9.64 -5.46
N SER A 139 27.47 9.73 -6.77
CA SER A 139 28.71 9.24 -7.40
C SER A 139 29.23 7.80 -7.21
N PHE A 140 28.43 6.83 -6.79
CA PHE A 140 28.79 5.42 -6.97
C PHE A 140 27.59 4.60 -7.47
N ALA A 141 27.74 4.02 -8.66
CA ALA A 141 26.98 2.89 -9.21
C ALA A 141 25.70 3.09 -10.07
N ILE A 142 25.37 4.27 -10.61
CA ILE A 142 24.33 4.34 -11.68
C ILE A 142 24.88 3.84 -13.02
N ALA A 143 26.13 4.17 -13.36
CA ALA A 143 26.69 3.88 -14.69
C ALA A 143 27.09 2.41 -14.93
N ALA A 144 27.00 1.54 -13.91
CA ALA A 144 27.43 0.13 -13.98
C ALA A 144 26.46 -0.86 -13.30
N SER A 145 25.31 -0.44 -12.80
CA SER A 145 24.34 -1.36 -12.18
C SER A 145 23.63 -2.19 -13.25
N SER A 146 23.74 -3.51 -13.17
CA SER A 146 22.98 -4.44 -14.01
C SER A 146 21.69 -4.93 -13.35
N ASP A 147 21.50 -4.62 -12.07
CA ASP A 147 20.34 -5.04 -11.28
C ASP A 147 19.89 -3.92 -10.35
N THR A 148 18.62 -3.54 -10.43
CA THR A 148 18.06 -2.35 -9.76
C THR A 148 16.61 -2.59 -9.38
N GLY A 149 16.18 -2.06 -8.24
CA GLY A 149 14.78 -2.14 -7.79
C GLY A 149 14.40 -1.01 -6.84
N GLY A 150 13.10 -0.86 -6.62
CA GLY A 150 12.52 0.13 -5.72
C GLY A 150 12.13 1.47 -6.36
N VAL A 151 11.79 2.44 -5.50
CA VAL A 151 11.45 3.81 -5.87
C VAL A 151 12.64 4.71 -5.52
N PRO A 152 13.40 5.24 -6.51
CA PRO A 152 14.67 5.94 -6.27
C PRO A 152 14.61 7.08 -5.25
N GLN A 153 13.47 7.75 -5.08
CA GLN A 153 13.33 8.84 -4.11
C GLN A 153 13.05 8.39 -2.67
N ILE A 154 12.70 7.11 -2.46
CA ILE A 154 12.18 6.62 -1.18
C ILE A 154 12.97 5.41 -0.68
N SER A 155 13.11 4.39 -1.50
CA SER A 155 13.82 3.16 -1.12
C SER A 155 14.19 2.38 -2.35
N HIS A 156 15.48 2.13 -2.53
CA HIS A 156 16.00 1.51 -3.75
C HIS A 156 17.32 0.77 -3.51
N TYR A 157 17.69 -0.05 -4.50
CA TYR A 157 19.01 -0.66 -4.58
C TYR A 157 19.60 -0.59 -5.99
N TYR A 158 20.92 -0.59 -6.04
CA TYR A 158 21.72 -0.72 -7.26
C TYR A 158 22.81 -1.77 -7.05
N GLY A 159 22.95 -2.72 -7.97
CA GLY A 159 23.94 -3.78 -7.85
C GLY A 159 24.44 -4.37 -9.15
N ASN A 160 25.42 -5.26 -9.01
CA ASN A 160 26.09 -5.97 -10.11
C ASN A 160 26.05 -7.50 -9.95
N TYR A 161 25.00 -8.02 -9.31
CA TYR A 161 24.83 -9.43 -8.93
C TYR A 161 25.84 -10.00 -7.92
N THR A 162 26.80 -9.18 -7.46
CA THR A 162 27.78 -9.57 -6.43
C THR A 162 27.69 -8.64 -5.23
N THR A 163 27.67 -7.33 -5.48
CA THR A 163 27.58 -6.29 -4.45
C THR A 163 26.41 -5.38 -4.77
N TYR A 164 25.69 -4.98 -3.74
CA TYR A 164 24.49 -4.14 -3.80
C TYR A 164 24.63 -2.97 -2.84
N SER A 165 24.26 -1.78 -3.31
CA SER A 165 24.15 -0.56 -2.52
C SER A 165 22.67 -0.24 -2.32
N PHE A 166 22.33 0.21 -1.13
CA PHE A 166 20.96 0.46 -0.68
C PHE A 166 20.85 1.88 -0.13
N ASP A 167 19.71 2.51 -0.38
CA ASP A 167 19.31 3.77 0.21
C ASP A 167 17.81 3.71 0.50
N THR A 168 17.41 4.03 1.74
CA THR A 168 16.02 3.87 2.18
C THR A 168 15.63 4.84 3.29
N TYR A 169 14.36 5.22 3.30
CA TYR A 169 13.69 5.93 4.39
C TYR A 169 12.80 4.98 5.19
N SER A 170 12.63 5.23 6.49
CA SER A 170 11.91 4.32 7.38
C SER A 170 10.38 4.39 7.26
N LYS A 171 9.83 5.37 6.55
CA LYS A 171 8.38 5.52 6.29
C LYS A 171 8.09 6.49 5.15
N LEU A 172 6.81 6.55 4.76
CA LEU A 172 6.29 7.62 3.92
C LEU A 172 5.88 8.83 4.79
N THR A 173 5.94 10.01 4.18
CA THR A 173 5.28 11.21 4.70
C THR A 173 3.78 11.18 4.40
N ALA A 174 3.04 12.12 5.00
CA ALA A 174 1.62 12.32 4.68
C ALA A 174 1.37 12.69 3.21
N THR A 175 2.40 13.19 2.51
CA THR A 175 2.39 13.49 1.06
C THR A 175 3.03 12.38 0.24
N PHE A 176 3.20 11.18 0.81
CA PHE A 176 3.74 9.97 0.18
C PHE A 176 5.17 10.07 -0.36
N GLY A 177 5.90 11.11 0.02
CA GLY A 177 7.35 11.22 -0.21
C GLY A 177 8.15 10.50 0.89
N PRO A 178 9.49 10.53 0.79
CA PRO A 178 10.38 9.95 1.80
C PRO A 178 10.20 10.61 3.17
N GLY A 179 10.14 9.83 4.24
CA GLY A 179 9.97 10.33 5.60
C GLY A 179 10.60 9.44 6.67
N GLY A 180 10.69 9.98 7.89
CA GLY A 180 11.34 9.29 9.00
C GLY A 180 12.86 9.29 8.88
N ASN A 181 13.49 8.21 9.35
CA ASN A 181 14.94 8.09 9.38
C ASN A 181 15.47 7.57 8.04
N HIS A 182 16.69 7.97 7.70
CA HIS A 182 17.39 7.51 6.50
C HIS A 182 18.45 6.47 6.86
N ALA A 183 18.62 5.45 6.02
CA ALA A 183 19.69 4.47 6.11
C ALA A 183 20.25 4.17 4.72
N SER A 184 21.57 3.98 4.66
CA SER A 184 22.28 3.56 3.46
C SER A 184 23.32 2.51 3.82
N ALA A 185 23.47 1.48 2.99
CA ALA A 185 24.46 0.43 3.21
C ALA A 185 24.96 -0.16 1.89
N THR A 186 26.07 -0.89 1.94
CA THR A 186 26.58 -1.66 0.80
C THR A 186 27.00 -3.04 1.29
N GLY A 187 26.51 -4.09 0.62
CA GLY A 187 26.74 -5.46 1.04
C GLY A 187 26.87 -6.43 -0.11
N ASN A 188 27.46 -7.60 0.17
CA ASN A 188 27.57 -8.69 -0.79
C ASN A 188 26.27 -9.50 -0.85
N ILE A 189 25.92 -10.03 -2.02
CA ILE A 189 24.74 -10.86 -2.26
C ILE A 189 24.66 -12.11 -1.36
N ASN A 190 25.76 -12.56 -0.78
CA ASN A 190 25.77 -13.68 0.16
C ASN A 190 25.30 -13.29 1.58
N ASN A 191 25.14 -11.99 1.88
CA ASN A 191 24.56 -11.53 3.14
C ASN A 191 23.03 -11.72 3.11
N THR A 192 22.48 -12.39 4.12
CA THR A 192 21.03 -12.61 4.24
C THR A 192 20.25 -11.29 4.29
N TYR A 193 20.76 -10.26 4.95
CA TYR A 193 20.10 -8.95 5.04
C TYR A 193 20.07 -8.21 3.69
N VAL A 194 21.08 -8.42 2.83
CA VAL A 194 21.08 -7.90 1.46
C VAL A 194 19.93 -8.50 0.65
N ASN A 195 19.75 -9.83 0.69
CA ASN A 195 18.65 -10.48 -0.04
C ASN A 195 17.27 -10.09 0.52
N ARG A 196 17.13 -10.00 1.85
CA ARG A 196 15.88 -9.56 2.48
C ARG A 196 15.54 -8.13 2.10
N ALA A 197 16.49 -7.20 2.20
CA ALA A 197 16.30 -5.82 1.78
C ALA A 197 15.87 -5.71 0.31
N MET A 198 16.53 -6.43 -0.61
CA MET A 198 16.13 -6.42 -2.03
C MET A 198 14.70 -6.90 -2.24
N ASN A 199 14.34 -8.07 -1.71
CA ASN A 199 13.00 -8.63 -1.90
C ASN A 199 11.91 -7.70 -1.31
N THR A 200 12.16 -7.11 -0.15
CA THR A 200 11.21 -6.18 0.47
C THR A 200 11.14 -4.84 -0.27
N ILE A 201 12.26 -4.35 -0.85
CA ILE A 201 12.27 -3.16 -1.70
C ILE A 201 11.42 -3.37 -2.97
N ASP A 202 11.52 -4.55 -3.59
CA ASP A 202 10.71 -4.86 -4.77
C ASP A 202 9.21 -4.93 -4.40
N ARG A 203 8.87 -5.60 -3.29
CA ARG A 203 7.50 -5.63 -2.74
C ARG A 203 6.96 -4.22 -2.43
N PHE A 204 7.79 -3.37 -1.81
CA PHE A 204 7.45 -1.97 -1.56
C PHE A 204 7.14 -1.21 -2.86
N SER A 205 7.92 -1.43 -3.92
CA SER A 205 7.69 -0.78 -5.21
C SER A 205 6.32 -1.13 -5.79
N ASP A 206 5.92 -2.39 -5.69
CA ASP A 206 4.63 -2.87 -6.18
C ASP A 206 3.46 -2.32 -5.36
N HIS A 207 3.58 -2.33 -4.03
CA HIS A 207 2.61 -1.70 -3.14
C HIS A 207 2.51 -0.19 -3.40
N TYR A 208 3.63 0.50 -3.64
CA TYR A 208 3.64 1.93 -3.93
C TYR A 208 2.98 2.25 -5.28
N ALA A 209 3.18 1.41 -6.30
CA ALA A 209 2.48 1.54 -7.59
C ALA A 209 0.97 1.33 -7.40
N SER A 210 0.58 0.24 -6.73
CA SER A 210 -0.83 -0.09 -6.46
C SER A 210 -1.53 0.98 -5.62
N PHE A 211 -0.82 1.55 -4.64
CA PHE A 211 -1.24 2.70 -3.87
C PHE A 211 -1.56 3.89 -4.78
N ARG A 212 -0.64 4.28 -5.66
CA ARG A 212 -0.81 5.42 -6.57
C ARG A 212 -1.96 5.22 -7.55
N ASP A 213 -2.10 4.02 -8.10
CA ASP A 213 -3.16 3.69 -9.05
C ASP A 213 -4.54 3.80 -8.40
N ASN A 214 -4.70 3.24 -7.20
CA ASN A 214 -5.97 3.33 -6.46
C ASN A 214 -6.28 4.76 -6.01
N LEU A 215 -5.27 5.53 -5.60
CA LEU A 215 -5.45 6.93 -5.26
C LEU A 215 -5.85 7.77 -6.49
N SER A 216 -5.28 7.48 -7.65
CA SER A 216 -5.64 8.12 -8.93
C SER A 216 -7.07 7.77 -9.35
N LEU A 217 -7.47 6.50 -9.25
CA LEU A 217 -8.85 6.06 -9.51
C LEU A 217 -9.85 6.76 -8.59
N PHE A 218 -9.51 6.88 -7.30
CA PHE A 218 -10.31 7.65 -6.35
C PHE A 218 -10.38 9.13 -6.74
N SER A 219 -9.26 9.77 -7.05
CA SER A 219 -9.21 11.17 -7.50
C SER A 219 -10.08 11.45 -8.71
N ALA A 220 -10.02 10.57 -9.72
CA ALA A 220 -10.78 10.69 -10.95
C ALA A 220 -12.29 10.65 -10.67
N SER A 221 -12.72 9.80 -9.73
CA SER A 221 -14.13 9.70 -9.33
C SER A 221 -14.67 10.96 -8.65
N LEU A 222 -13.81 11.75 -8.01
CA LEU A 222 -14.17 13.00 -7.34
C LEU A 222 -14.11 14.21 -8.28
N GLY A 223 -13.81 14.02 -9.57
CA GLY A 223 -13.74 15.11 -10.54
C GLY A 223 -12.46 15.97 -10.44
N GLY A 224 -11.36 15.39 -9.95
CA GLY A 224 -10.04 16.07 -9.96
C GLY A 224 -9.84 17.08 -8.83
N VAL A 225 -10.58 16.97 -7.72
CA VAL A 225 -10.33 17.77 -6.52
C VAL A 225 -8.96 17.49 -5.92
N VAL A 226 -8.41 18.47 -5.20
CA VAL A 226 -7.22 18.25 -4.38
C VAL A 226 -7.53 17.17 -3.36
N LEU A 227 -6.80 16.07 -3.43
CA LEU A 227 -6.91 15.00 -2.47
C LEU A 227 -6.24 15.41 -1.16
N THR A 228 -6.91 15.18 -0.05
CA THR A 228 -6.39 15.24 1.33
C THR A 228 -6.77 13.96 2.08
N TRP A 229 -6.16 13.72 3.25
CA TRP A 229 -6.63 12.62 4.11
C TRP A 229 -8.10 12.76 4.47
N GLU A 230 -8.60 13.99 4.66
CA GLU A 230 -10.02 14.25 4.83
C GLU A 230 -10.86 13.78 3.64
N THR A 231 -10.42 14.04 2.40
CA THR A 231 -11.15 13.55 1.22
C THR A 231 -11.15 12.03 1.13
N LEU A 232 -10.03 11.38 1.46
CA LEU A 232 -9.91 9.92 1.39
C LEU A 232 -10.82 9.25 2.43
N ILE A 233 -10.71 9.65 3.70
CA ILE A 233 -11.55 9.12 4.78
C ILE A 233 -13.01 9.54 4.58
N GLY A 234 -13.26 10.77 4.12
CA GLY A 234 -14.59 11.24 3.74
C GLY A 234 -15.23 10.40 2.62
N GLY A 235 -14.45 9.99 1.62
CA GLY A 235 -14.86 9.06 0.58
C GLY A 235 -15.28 7.69 1.14
N ILE A 236 -14.50 7.15 2.06
CA ILE A 236 -14.82 5.89 2.76
C ILE A 236 -16.11 6.04 3.55
N VAL A 237 -16.22 7.07 4.39
CA VAL A 237 -17.39 7.27 5.26
C VAL A 237 -18.65 7.61 4.48
N SER A 238 -18.54 8.35 3.38
CA SER A 238 -19.68 8.69 2.51
C SER A 238 -20.21 7.48 1.72
N GLY A 239 -19.36 6.48 1.46
CA GLY A 239 -19.75 5.28 0.70
C GLY A 239 -20.01 5.54 -0.78
N VAL A 240 -19.39 6.57 -1.36
CA VAL A 240 -19.48 6.89 -2.80
C VAL A 240 -18.98 5.72 -3.67
N GLY A 241 -19.23 5.79 -4.99
CA GLY A 241 -18.91 4.70 -5.93
C GLY A 241 -17.46 4.22 -5.87
N ALA A 242 -16.51 5.10 -5.55
CA ALA A 242 -15.07 4.79 -5.48
C ALA A 242 -14.55 4.41 -4.08
N VAL A 243 -15.43 4.00 -3.16
CA VAL A 243 -15.02 3.58 -1.81
C VAL A 243 -14.00 2.44 -1.80
N SER A 244 -14.08 1.50 -2.75
CA SER A 244 -13.12 0.41 -2.88
C SER A 244 -11.72 0.94 -3.19
N ALA A 245 -11.59 1.88 -4.12
CA ALA A 245 -10.32 2.51 -4.45
C ALA A 245 -9.73 3.29 -3.27
N ALA A 246 -10.56 3.99 -2.48
CA ALA A 246 -10.10 4.68 -1.28
C ALA A 246 -9.58 3.70 -0.20
N ILE A 247 -10.28 2.58 0.01
CA ILE A 247 -9.88 1.54 0.96
C ILE A 247 -8.59 0.87 0.53
N LEU A 248 -8.48 0.51 -0.75
CA LEU A 248 -7.26 -0.09 -1.33
C LEU A 248 -6.07 0.87 -1.25
N ALA A 249 -6.25 2.15 -1.58
CA ALA A 249 -5.19 3.15 -1.43
C ALA A 249 -4.71 3.24 0.03
N ARG A 250 -5.63 3.27 1.01
CA ARG A 250 -5.23 3.28 2.41
C ARG A 250 -4.51 1.98 2.83
N GLY A 251 -4.99 0.83 2.36
CA GLY A 251 -4.36 -0.47 2.62
C GLY A 251 -2.91 -0.49 2.15
N TYR A 252 -2.67 -0.20 0.86
CA TYR A 252 -1.33 -0.18 0.31
C TYR A 252 -0.42 0.90 0.91
N TYR A 253 -0.97 2.04 1.37
CA TYR A 253 -0.19 3.01 2.15
C TYR A 253 0.36 2.42 3.46
N ASN A 254 -0.45 1.61 4.16
CA ASN A 254 0.01 0.93 5.37
C ASN A 254 1.04 -0.14 5.04
N ASP A 255 0.81 -0.93 4.00
CA ASP A 255 1.76 -1.96 3.54
C ASP A 255 3.11 -1.33 3.16
N CYS A 256 3.09 -0.20 2.43
CA CYS A 256 4.29 0.58 2.12
C CYS A 256 5.07 0.98 3.38
N ASN A 257 4.39 1.48 4.40
CA ASN A 257 5.05 1.89 5.65
C ASN A 257 5.60 0.69 6.43
N SER A 258 4.91 -0.45 6.40
CA SER A 258 5.40 -1.69 7.00
C SER A 258 6.67 -2.16 6.28
N ASP A 259 6.64 -2.21 4.94
CA ASP A 259 7.79 -2.62 4.14
C ASP A 259 8.99 -1.69 4.36
N LEU A 260 8.79 -0.37 4.35
CA LEU A 260 9.88 0.60 4.59
C LEU A 260 10.51 0.44 5.97
N ASN A 261 9.71 0.16 7.00
CA ASN A 261 10.25 -0.12 8.32
C ASN A 261 11.10 -1.40 8.32
N ASP A 262 10.66 -2.47 7.66
CA ASP A 262 11.44 -3.70 7.54
C ASP A 262 12.72 -3.50 6.74
N ILE A 263 12.64 -2.81 5.59
CA ILE A 263 13.80 -2.46 4.76
C ILE A 263 14.81 -1.67 5.57
N TYR A 264 14.39 -0.62 6.27
CA TYR A 264 15.27 0.19 7.13
C TYR A 264 15.99 -0.69 8.16
N ASN A 265 15.28 -1.61 8.81
CA ASN A 265 15.85 -2.55 9.78
C ASN A 265 16.83 -3.55 9.15
N TYR A 266 16.62 -3.96 7.89
CA TYR A 266 17.57 -4.81 7.17
C TYR A 266 18.80 -4.02 6.73
N VAL A 267 18.63 -2.84 6.13
CA VAL A 267 19.71 -1.99 5.62
C VAL A 267 20.65 -1.55 6.75
N THR A 268 20.13 -1.23 7.93
CA THR A 268 20.94 -0.88 9.10
C THR A 268 21.77 -2.05 9.68
N ARG A 269 21.53 -3.29 9.22
CA ARG A 269 22.23 -4.50 9.64
C ARG A 269 23.12 -5.11 8.55
N ILE A 270 23.20 -4.47 7.38
CA ILE A 270 24.12 -4.82 6.30
C ILE A 270 25.52 -4.31 6.66
#